data_AF-A0A8T4X7N2-F1
#
_entry.id   AF-A0A8T4X7N2-F1
#
_cell.length_a   1.000
_cell.length_b   1.000
_cell.length_c   1.000
_cell.angle_alpha   90.00
_cell.angle_beta   90.00
_cell.angle_gamma   90.00
#
_symmetry.space_group_name_H-M   'P 1'
#
loop_
_entity.id
_entity.type
_entity.pdbx_description
1 polymer ?
#
loop_
_entity_poly.entity_id
_entity_poly.type
_entity_poly.pdbx_seq_one_letter_code
_entity_poly.pdbx_strand_id
1 'polypeptide(L)' 'MNESNQNSFFENIDPKKKPQRPEQFLEDYDDSIDEDCSSCGNHIRVHTTRELVACALNELRGDIIN' A
#
# COMPACT_ATOMS: atom_id res chain seq x y z
N MET A 1 40.82 4.66 -8.61
CA MET A 1 39.43 5.17 -8.69
C MET A 1 38.66 4.27 -9.64
N ASN A 2 37.34 4.21 -9.47
CA ASN A 2 36.34 3.51 -10.29
C ASN A 2 35.97 2.12 -9.81
N GLU A 3 34.69 1.79 -9.64
CA GLU A 3 33.46 2.58 -9.59
C GLU A 3 32.45 1.68 -8.88
N SER A 4 31.63 2.29 -8.05
CA SER A 4 30.62 1.64 -7.22
C SER A 4 29.76 0.70 -8.05
N ASN A 5 29.70 -0.58 -7.65
CA ASN A 5 28.74 -1.56 -8.12
C ASN A 5 27.33 -1.10 -7.69
N GLN A 6 26.77 -0.18 -8.48
CA GLN A 6 25.36 0.15 -8.41
C GLN A 6 24.64 -1.06 -9.00
N ASN A 7 24.17 -1.93 -8.10
CA ASN A 7 23.18 -2.94 -8.45
C ASN A 7 22.01 -2.21 -9.11
N SER A 8 22.02 -2.20 -10.44
CA SER A 8 20.96 -1.64 -11.26
C SER A 8 19.68 -2.37 -10.88
N PHE A 9 18.75 -1.65 -10.24
CA PHE A 9 17.41 -2.16 -9.90
C PHE A 9 16.67 -2.71 -11.13
N PHE A 10 17.07 -2.24 -12.32
CA PHE A 10 16.55 -2.73 -13.58
C PHE A 10 17.54 -3.75 -14.16
N GLU A 11 17.03 -4.94 -14.46
CA GLU A 11 17.75 -5.90 -15.29
C GLU A 11 18.13 -5.25 -16.63
N ASN A 12 19.20 -5.74 -17.26
CA ASN A 12 19.58 -5.29 -18.60
C ASN A 12 18.44 -5.62 -19.58
N ILE A 13 17.60 -4.64 -19.87
CA ILE A 13 16.45 -4.78 -20.75
C ILE A 13 16.97 -4.95 -22.18
N ASP A 14 16.86 -6.16 -22.73
CA ASP A 14 17.15 -6.41 -24.14
C ASP A 14 16.03 -5.78 -25.00
N PRO A 15 16.34 -4.74 -25.82
CA PRO A 15 15.33 -4.07 -26.65
C PRO A 15 14.73 -4.97 -27.73
N LYS A 16 15.30 -6.16 -27.98
CA LYS A 16 14.76 -7.16 -28.91
C LYS A 16 13.87 -8.19 -28.20
N LYS A 17 13.92 -8.27 -26.87
CA LYS A 17 13.08 -9.17 -26.08
C LYS A 17 11.72 -8.50 -25.88
N LYS A 18 10.65 -9.19 -26.28
CA LYS A 18 9.29 -8.71 -26.00
C LYS A 18 9.07 -8.70 -24.47
N PRO A 19 8.37 -7.69 -23.94
CA PRO A 19 8.02 -7.68 -22.52
C PRO A 19 7.24 -8.96 -22.20
N GLN A 20 7.61 -9.62 -21.12
CA GLN A 20 6.81 -10.73 -20.60
C GLN A 20 5.53 -10.14 -20.01
N ARG A 21 4.42 -10.83 -20.25
CA ARG A 21 3.17 -10.50 -19.55
C ARG A 21 3.46 -10.66 -18.05
N PRO A 22 3.11 -9.67 -17.20
CA PRO A 22 3.22 -9.83 -15.77
C PRO A 22 2.51 -11.11 -15.32
N GLU A 23 3.08 -11.76 -14.31
CA GLU A 23 2.46 -12.90 -13.65
C GLU A 23 1.07 -12.48 -13.16
N GLN A 24 0.08 -13.37 -13.28
CA GLN A 24 -1.22 -13.13 -12.68
C GLN A 24 -1.02 -13.03 -11.17
N PHE A 25 -1.56 -11.97 -10.57
CA PHE A 25 -1.61 -11.85 -9.12
C PHE A 25 -2.27 -13.12 -8.56
N LEU A 26 -1.71 -13.63 -7.48
CA LEU A 26 -2.35 -14.65 -6.66
C LEU A 26 -3.75 -14.16 -6.28
N GLU A 27 -4.78 -14.99 -6.44
CA GLU A 27 -6.19 -14.66 -6.11
C GLU A 27 -6.36 -14.35 -4.61
N ASP A 28 -5.36 -14.73 -3.82
CA ASP A 28 -5.13 -14.50 -2.40
C ASP A 28 -4.33 -13.21 -2.10
N TYR A 29 -4.28 -12.26 -3.05
CA TYR A 29 -3.97 -10.87 -2.70
C TYR A 29 -5.12 -10.34 -1.85
N ASP A 30 -4.97 -10.57 -0.56
CA ASP A 30 -6.00 -10.50 0.45
C ASP A 30 -6.76 -9.17 0.39
N ASP A 31 -7.98 -9.22 -0.11
CA ASP A 31 -8.93 -8.12 0.02
C ASP A 31 -9.31 -7.88 1.49
N SER A 32 -8.88 -8.73 2.43
CA SER A 32 -9.14 -8.57 3.86
C SER A 32 -8.32 -7.48 4.57
N ILE A 33 -7.94 -6.42 3.85
CA ILE A 33 -7.87 -5.07 4.44
C ILE A 33 -9.31 -4.52 4.64
N ASP A 34 -10.21 -5.38 5.11
CA ASP A 34 -11.45 -4.96 5.75
C ASP A 34 -11.11 -4.62 7.20
N GLU A 35 -10.17 -3.68 7.37
CA GLU A 35 -9.85 -3.11 8.68
C GLU A 35 -10.95 -2.11 9.03
N ASP A 36 -11.64 -2.35 10.14
CA ASP A 36 -12.52 -1.36 10.74
C ASP A 36 -11.67 -0.26 11.37
N CYS A 37 -12.08 0.99 11.19
CA CYS A 37 -11.45 2.13 11.81
C CYS A 37 -11.67 2.09 13.33
N SER A 38 -10.61 1.88 14.11
CA SER A 38 -10.70 1.81 15.57
C SER A 38 -11.30 3.08 16.20
N SER A 39 -11.16 4.25 15.57
CA SER A 39 -11.76 5.49 16.06
C SER A 39 -13.27 5.58 15.94
N CYS A 40 -13.90 4.95 14.93
CA CYS A 40 -15.33 5.16 14.63
C CYS A 40 -16.13 3.88 14.30
N GLY A 41 -15.46 2.72 14.25
CA GLY A 41 -16.07 1.40 14.01
C GLY A 41 -16.52 1.15 12.56
N ASN A 42 -16.33 2.08 11.63
CA ASN A 42 -16.69 1.88 10.23
C ASN A 42 -15.52 1.28 9.43
N HIS A 43 -15.82 0.51 8.39
CA HIS A 43 -14.81 0.03 7.45
C HIS A 43 -13.92 1.15 6.91
N ILE A 44 -12.60 0.94 6.86
CA ILE A 44 -11.67 1.97 6.38
C ILE A 44 -11.95 2.40 4.93
N ARG A 45 -12.50 1.48 4.12
CA ARG A 45 -12.91 1.69 2.72
C ARG A 45 -14.02 2.74 2.55
N VAL A 46 -14.84 3.01 3.59
CA VAL A 46 -15.92 4.01 3.49
C VAL A 46 -15.46 5.42 3.81
N HIS A 47 -14.24 5.59 4.31
CA HIS A 47 -13.71 6.89 4.68
C HIS A 47 -13.18 7.64 3.45
N THR A 48 -13.53 8.91 3.35
CA THR A 48 -12.76 9.87 2.57
C THR A 48 -11.40 10.11 3.25
N THR A 49 -10.41 10.61 2.48
CA THR A 49 -9.10 10.97 3.04
C THR A 49 -9.20 11.93 4.23
N ARG A 50 -10.17 12.84 4.20
CA ARG A 50 -10.41 13.79 5.29
C ARG A 50 -10.86 13.08 6.57
N GLU A 51 -11.74 12.09 6.45
CA GLU A 51 -12.26 11.32 7.58
C GLU A 51 -11.19 10.40 8.17
N LEU A 52 -10.31 9.83 7.34
CA LEU A 52 -9.14 9.09 7.81
C LEU A 52 -8.23 9.95 8.70
N VAL A 53 -7.91 11.16 8.24
CA VAL A 53 -7.08 12.09 9.02
C VAL A 53 -7.78 12.49 10.33
N ALA A 54 -9.09 12.70 10.30
CA ALA A 54 -9.85 13.02 11.51
C ALA A 54 -9.83 11.87 12.52
N CYS A 55 -10.07 10.64 12.08
CA CYS A 55 -10.03 9.44 12.92
C CYS A 55 -8.64 9.22 13.53
N ALA A 56 -7.57 9.35 12.73
CA ALA A 56 -6.20 9.25 13.23
C ALA A 56 -5.89 10.31 14.30
N LEU A 57 -6.39 11.55 14.13
CA LEU A 57 -6.22 12.60 15.13
C LEU A 57 -7.00 12.34 16.41
N ASN A 58 -8.18 11.72 16.34
CA ASN A 58 -8.96 11.33 17.52
C ASN A 58 -8.23 10.26 18.33
N GLU A 59 -7.63 9.26 17.67
CA GLU A 59 -6.81 8.24 18.33
C GLU A 59 -5.61 8.85 19.07
N LEU A 60 -4.92 9.82 18.45
CA LEU A 60 -3.82 10.53 19.10
C LEU A 60 -4.26 11.37 20.30
N ARG A 61 -5.52 11.81 20.33
CA ARG A 61 -6.11 12.56 21.45
C ARG A 61 -6.70 11.66 22.53
N GLY A 62 -6.95 10.39 22.23
CA GLY A 62 -7.66 9.45 23.10
C GLY A 62 -9.19 9.57 23.04
N ASP A 63 -9.73 10.27 22.04
CA ASP A 63 -11.17 10.47 21.83
C ASP A 63 -11.76 9.30 21.01
N ILE A 64 -11.58 8.07 21.48
CA ILE A 64 -12.09 6.87 20.82
C ILE A 64 -13.54 6.64 21.27
N ILE A 65 -14.48 6.66 20.33
CA ILE A 65 -15.89 6.37 20.60
C ILE A 65 -16.04 4.84 20.55
N ASN A 66 -15.99 4.18 21.71
CA ASN A 66 -16.35 2.75 21.84
C ASN A 66 -17.86 2.54 21.69
#